data_AF-A0A935DXA5-F1
#
_entry.id   AF-A0A935DXA5-F1
#
_cell.length_a   1.000
_cell.length_b   1.000
_cell.length_c   1.000
_cell.angle_alpha   90.00
_cell.angle_beta   90.00
_cell.angle_gamma   90.00
#
_symmetry.space_group_name_H-M   'P 1'
#
loop_
_entity.id
_entity.type
_entity.pdbx_description
1 polymer ?
#
loop_
_entity_poly.entity_id
_entity_poly.type
_entity_poly.pdbx_seq_one_letter_code
_entity_poly.pdbx_strand_id
1 'polypeptide(L)' 'MLARLNEFNTGASHLHFFFREGNIYAMADLPAVPMVARHLSGVFHLFCELADGVDELLAAEFGGTIRYSGDMPSRLRH' A
#
# COMPACT_ATOMS: atom_id res chain seq x y z
N MET A 1 -13.23 10.42 -2.18
CA MET A 1 -12.01 9.76 -2.70
C MET A 1 -10.74 10.57 -2.53
N LEU A 2 -10.38 11.53 -3.42
CA LEU A 2 -9.07 12.20 -3.38
C LEU A 2 -8.79 12.95 -2.06
N ALA A 3 -9.80 13.58 -1.45
CA ALA A 3 -9.66 14.22 -0.14
C ALA A 3 -9.30 13.22 0.97
N ARG A 4 -9.90 12.01 0.97
CA ARG A 4 -9.58 10.94 1.92
C ARG A 4 -8.19 10.34 1.68
N LEU A 5 -7.77 10.16 0.42
CA LEU A 5 -6.40 9.75 0.12
C LEU A 5 -5.38 10.79 0.63
N ASN A 6 -5.69 12.07 0.52
CA ASN A 6 -4.86 13.12 1.09
C ASN A 6 -4.83 13.11 2.63
N GLU A 7 -5.95 12.79 3.29
CA GLU A 7 -5.97 12.59 4.75
C GLU A 7 -5.05 11.43 5.17
N PHE A 8 -5.08 10.30 4.46
CA PHE A 8 -4.15 9.19 4.70
C PHE A 8 -2.69 9.61 4.50
N ASN A 9 -2.39 10.34 3.43
CA ASN A 9 -1.05 10.87 3.16
C ASN A 9 -0.57 11.89 4.21
N THR A 10 -1.48 12.56 4.91
CA THR A 10 -1.13 13.53 5.96
C THR A 10 -0.73 12.84 7.26
N GLY A 11 -1.32 11.69 7.56
CA GLY A 11 -1.02 10.89 8.75
C GLY A 11 0.14 9.90 8.57
N ALA A 12 0.39 9.44 7.35
CA ALA A 12 1.42 8.46 7.06
C ALA A 12 2.73 9.13 6.61
N SER A 13 3.72 9.19 7.51
CA SER A 13 5.00 9.86 7.25
C SER A 13 5.89 9.16 6.20
N HIS A 14 5.61 7.90 5.88
CA HIS A 14 6.42 7.08 4.96
C HIS A 14 5.55 6.33 3.94
N LEU A 15 4.27 6.67 3.82
CA LEU A 15 3.36 5.98 2.92
C LEU A 15 2.52 6.97 2.12
N HIS A 16 2.50 6.76 0.81
CA HIS A 16 1.93 7.67 -0.16
C HIS A 16 0.96 6.93 -1.06
N PHE A 17 -0.28 7.41 -1.08
CA PHE A 17 -1.30 7.01 -2.03
C PHE A 17 -1.38 8.01 -3.17
N PHE A 18 -1.41 7.52 -4.40
CA PHE A 18 -1.60 8.34 -5.59
C PHE A 18 -2.55 7.67 -6.57
N PHE A 19 -3.30 8.50 -7.29
CA PHE A 19 -4.26 8.06 -8.29
C PHE A 19 -3.68 8.27 -9.69
N ARG A 20 -3.72 7.22 -10.52
CA ARG A 20 -3.28 7.29 -11.92
C ARG A 20 -4.12 6.35 -12.78
N GLU A 21 -4.69 6.91 -13.86
CA GLU A 21 -5.40 6.14 -14.91
C GLU A 21 -6.52 5.24 -14.36
N GLY A 22 -7.25 5.70 -13.34
CA GLY A 22 -8.32 4.91 -12.71
C GLY A 22 -7.87 3.99 -11.57
N ASN A 23 -6.57 3.87 -11.34
CA ASN A 23 -5.99 3.00 -10.33
C ASN A 23 -5.45 3.81 -9.16
N ILE A 24 -5.57 3.27 -7.95
CA ILE A 24 -4.94 3.79 -6.76
C ILE A 24 -3.69 2.95 -6.49
N TYR A 25 -2.57 3.63 -6.31
CA TYR A 25 -1.29 3.02 -5.97
C TYR A 25 -0.90 3.46 -4.57
N ALA A 26 -0.33 2.53 -3.81
CA ALA A 26 0.32 2.80 -2.54
C ALA A 26 1.83 2.61 -2.71
N MET A 27 2.61 3.51 -2.13
CA MET A 27 4.06 3.45 -2.11
C MET A 27 4.55 3.70 -0.69
N ALA A 28 5.43 2.84 -0.18
CA ALA A 28 6.07 3.04 1.10
C ALA A 28 7.56 3.33 0.91
N ASP A 29 8.05 4.36 1.58
CA ASP A 29 9.45 4.72 1.58
C ASP A 29 10.21 3.93 2.65
N LEU A 30 11.35 3.35 2.25
CA LEU A 30 12.25 2.62 3.14
C LEU A 30 13.63 3.28 3.11
N PRO A 31 14.28 3.48 4.28
CA PRO A 31 15.65 3.98 4.31
C PRO A 31 16.60 3.02 3.59
N ALA A 32 17.30 3.53 2.58
CA ALA A 32 18.29 2.76 1.83
C ALA A 32 19.53 2.43 2.69
N VAL A 33 19.90 3.31 3.64
CA VAL A 33 21.03 3.10 4.55
C VAL A 33 20.69 3.66 5.95
N PRO A 34 20.78 2.84 7.02
CA PRO A 34 21.00 1.40 7.01
C PRO A 34 19.71 0.64 6.65
N MET A 35 19.78 -0.23 5.64
CA MET A 35 18.70 -1.18 5.35
C MET A 35 18.76 -2.33 6.35
N VAL A 36 17.96 -2.23 7.41
CA VAL A 36 17.85 -3.26 8.46
C VAL A 36 16.58 -4.06 8.24
N ALA A 37 16.64 -5.39 8.35
CA ALA A 37 15.48 -6.28 8.17
C ALA A 37 14.26 -5.85 9.00
N ARG A 38 14.49 -5.34 10.22
CA ARG A 38 13.45 -4.79 11.09
C ARG A 38 12.70 -3.61 10.46
N HIS A 39 13.38 -2.71 9.77
CA HIS A 39 12.75 -1.58 9.09
C HIS A 39 11.89 -2.08 7.92
N LEU A 40 12.41 -3.04 7.15
CA LEU A 40 11.65 -3.64 6.06
C LEU A 40 10.37 -4.31 6.57
N SER A 41 10.46 -5.17 7.60
CA SER A 41 9.30 -5.84 8.16
C SER A 41 8.28 -4.86 8.75
N GLY A 42 8.76 -3.80 9.43
CA GLY A 42 7.88 -2.77 9.98
C GLY A 42 7.13 -1.98 8.91
N VAL A 43 7.86 -1.51 7.89
CA VAL A 43 7.26 -0.76 6.77
C VAL A 43 6.33 -1.65 5.95
N PHE A 44 6.69 -2.91 5.72
CA PHE A 44 5.84 -3.86 5.01
C PHE A 44 4.53 -4.14 5.77
N HIS A 45 4.59 -4.35 7.09
CA HIS A 45 3.40 -4.58 7.89
C HIS A 45 2.47 -3.35 7.88
N LEU A 46 3.05 -2.15 8.04
CA LEU A 46 2.31 -0.90 7.98
C LEU A 46 1.67 -0.69 6.60
N PHE A 47 2.39 -1.06 5.54
CA PHE A 47 1.87 -1.01 4.18
C PHE A 47 0.65 -1.91 3.99
N CYS A 48 0.74 -3.17 4.43
CA CYS A 48 -0.38 -4.10 4.35
C CYS A 48 -1.61 -3.59 5.11
N GLU A 49 -1.46 -3.16 6.36
CA GLU A 49 -2.58 -2.66 7.17
C GLU A 49 -3.29 -1.47 6.51
N LEU A 50 -2.52 -0.53 5.94
CA LEU A 50 -3.09 0.64 5.28
C LEU A 50 -3.70 0.30 3.93
N ALA A 51 -3.08 -0.60 3.16
CA ALA A 51 -3.63 -1.07 1.89
C ALA A 51 -4.96 -1.81 2.11
N ASP A 52 -5.02 -2.71 3.09
CA ASP A 52 -6.23 -3.45 3.45
C ASP A 52 -7.35 -2.48 3.89
N GLY A 53 -7.03 -1.49 4.71
CA GLY A 53 -8.00 -0.46 5.13
C GLY A 53 -8.52 0.40 3.97
N VAL A 54 -7.67 0.70 2.99
CA VAL A 54 -8.09 1.42 1.77
C VAL A 54 -8.95 0.53 0.88
N ASP A 55 -8.62 -0.75 0.74
CA ASP A 55 -9.44 -1.70 -0.02
C ASP A 55 -10.84 -1.87 0.57
N GLU A 56 -10.95 -1.99 1.90
CA GLU A 56 -12.23 -2.01 2.61
C GLU A 56 -13.03 -0.72 2.37
N LEU A 57 -12.36 0.44 2.45
CA LEU A 57 -12.99 1.73 2.20
C LEU A 57 -13.51 1.86 0.77
N LEU A 58 -12.73 1.40 -0.21
CA LEU A 58 -13.09 1.43 -1.63
C LEU A 58 -14.27 0.49 -1.91
N ALA A 59 -14.25 -0.72 -1.34
CA ALA A 59 -15.34 -1.67 -1.46
C ALA A 59 -16.63 -1.11 -0.83
N ALA A 60 -16.53 -0.41 0.30
CA ALA A 60 -17.67 0.22 0.96
C ALA A 60 -18.25 1.41 0.17
N GLU A 61 -17.40 2.26 -0.43
CA GLU A 61 -17.86 3.46 -1.15
C GLU A 61 -18.34 3.17 -2.58
N PHE A 62 -17.69 2.27 -3.30
CA PHE A 62 -17.91 2.07 -4.74
C PHE A 62 -18.46 0.68 -5.08
N GLY A 63 -18.53 -0.21 -4.10
CA GLY A 63 -18.73 -1.64 -4.36
C GLY A 63 -17.49 -2.25 -5.02
N GLY A 64 -17.40 -3.59 -5.02
CA GLY A 64 -16.28 -4.30 -5.61
C GLY A 64 -15.93 -5.56 -4.85
N THR A 65 -14.95 -6.30 -5.36
CA THR A 65 -14.40 -7.49 -4.69
C THR A 65 -12.92 -7.27 -4.50
N ILE A 66 -12.45 -7.38 -3.27
CA ILE A 66 -11.02 -7.36 -2.95
C ILE A 66 -10.39 -8.57 -3.63
N ARG A 67 -9.43 -8.34 -4.53
CA ARG A 67 -8.70 -9.41 -5.22
C ARG A 67 -7.22 -9.28 -4.91
N TYR A 68 -6.70 -10.20 -4.12
CA TYR A 68 -5.27 -10.42 -4.07
C TYR A 68 -4.83 -11.09 -5.38
N SER A 69 -4.08 -10.37 -6.20
CA SER A 69 -3.43 -10.96 -7.37
C SER A 69 -2.33 -11.89 -6.87
N GLY A 70 -2.66 -13.18 -6.69
CA GLY A 70 -1.74 -14.22 -6.20
C GLY A 70 -0.57 -14.55 -7.15
N ASP A 71 -0.35 -13.74 -8.17
CA ASP A 71 0.73 -13.90 -9.13
C ASP A 71 1.90 -12.99 -8.74
N MET A 72 2.47 -13.24 -7.55
CA MET A 72 3.85 -12.82 -7.28
C MET A 72 4.72 -13.71 -8.17
N PRO A 73 5.39 -13.19 -9.21
CA PRO A 73 6.32 -14.01 -9.97
C PRO A 73 7.44 -14.43 -9.03
N SER A 74 7.38 -15.67 -8.56
CA SER A 74 8.45 -16.27 -7.77
C SER A 74 9.72 -16.28 -8.62
N ARG A 75 10.60 -15.31 -8.39
CA ARG A 75 11.96 -15.26 -8.97
C ARG A 75 12.92 -16.21 -8.26
N LEU A 76 12.40 -17.31 -7.69
CA LEU A 76 13.17 -18.39 -7.09
C LEU A 76 12.87 -19.69 -7.85
N ARG A 77 13.26 -19.74 -9.12
CA ARG A 77 13.59 -20.99 -9.80
C ARG A 77 14.97 -20.81 -10.40
N HIS A 78 15.97 -21.25 -9.65
CA HIS A 78 17.32 -21.52 -10.12
C HIS A 78 17.39 -22.97 -10.59
#